data_AF-A0A1Q6IEU6-F1
#
_entry.id   AF-A0A1Q6IEU6-F1
#
_cell.length_a   1.000
_cell.length_b   1.000
_cell.length_c   1.000
_cell.angle_alpha   90.00
_cell.angle_beta   90.00
_cell.angle_gamma   90.00
#
_symmetry.space_group_name_H-M   'P 1'
#
loop_
_entity.id
_entity.type
_entity.pdbx_description
1 polymer ?
#
loop_
_entity_poly.entity_id
_entity_poly.type
_entity_poly.pdbx_seq_one_letter_code
_entity_poly.pdbx_strand_id
1 'polypeptide(L)' 'MDSQDVCLALDISKRSLQLYRDNGTIPYTSLGGKFYYKETDIDEILKNGLKV' A
#
# COMPACT_ATOMS: atom_id res chain seq x y z
N MET A 1 -3.74 8.52 1.80
CA MET A 1 -2.57 8.43 0.92
C MET A 1 -2.98 8.00 -0.48
N ASP A 2 -2.42 8.64 -1.49
CA ASP A 2 -2.52 8.17 -2.88
C ASP A 2 -1.50 7.03 -3.14
N SER A 3 -1.53 6.43 -4.32
CA SER A 3 -0.58 5.36 -4.69
C SER A 3 0.88 5.83 -4.70
N GLN A 4 1.12 7.11 -4.99
CA GLN A 4 2.44 7.73 -5.00
C GLN A 4 2.97 7.94 -3.58
N ASP A 5 2.16 8.48 -2.67
CA ASP A 5 2.48 8.60 -1.25
C ASP A 5 2.84 7.23 -0.64
N VAL A 6 2.08 6.19 -0.97
CA VAL A 6 2.34 4.83 -0.48
C VAL A 6 3.64 4.26 -1.04
N CYS A 7 3.94 4.50 -2.31
CA CYS A 7 5.23 4.14 -2.90
C CYS A 7 6.40 4.79 -2.15
N LEU A 8 6.28 6.07 -1.78
CA LEU A 8 7.31 6.79 -1.03
C LEU A 8 7.41 6.31 0.42
N ALA A 9 6.29 6.08 1.10
CA ALA A 9 6.25 5.66 2.49
C ALA A 9 6.84 4.26 2.71
N LEU A 10 6.62 3.36 1.76
CA LEU A 10 7.15 1.99 1.79
C LEU A 10 8.52 1.85 1.10
N ASP A 11 9.00 2.91 0.43
CA ASP A 11 10.17 2.89 -0.46
C ASP A 11 10.08 1.78 -1.53
N ILE A 12 8.92 1.69 -2.17
CA ILE A 12 8.60 0.64 -3.15
C ILE A 12 8.26 1.21 -4.53
N SER A 13 8.57 0.45 -5.56
CA SER A 13 8.18 0.78 -6.94
C SER A 13 6.68 0.56 -7.17
N LYS A 14 6.10 1.20 -8.21
CA LYS A 14 4.73 0.92 -8.68
C LYS A 14 4.48 -0.56 -8.96
N ARG A 15 5.50 -1.29 -9.42
CA ARG A 15 5.43 -2.74 -9.68
C ARG A 15 5.27 -3.53 -8.38
N SER A 16 6.02 -3.16 -7.35
CA SER A 16 5.89 -3.75 -6.02
C SER A 16 4.53 -3.41 -5.41
N LEU A 17 4.05 -2.17 -5.55
CA LEU A 17 2.72 -1.77 -5.09
C LEU A 17 1.60 -2.60 -5.74
N GLN A 18 1.71 -2.88 -7.04
CA GLN A 18 0.79 -3.80 -7.74
C GLN A 18 0.88 -5.21 -7.16
N LEU A 19 2.09 -5.76 -6.99
CA LEU A 19 2.27 -7.09 -6.41
C LEU A 19 1.67 -7.19 -5.00
N TYR A 20 1.82 -6.16 -4.16
CA TYR A 20 1.24 -6.14 -2.83
C TYR A 20 -0.28 -6.01 -2.83
N ARG A 21 -0.87 -5.35 -3.84
CA ARG A 21 -2.31 -5.38 -4.04
C ARG A 21 -2.79 -6.75 -4.48
N ASP A 22 -2.08 -7.38 -5.42
CA ASP A 22 -2.43 -8.70 -5.95
C ASP A 22 -2.27 -9.79 -4.87
N ASN A 23 -1.22 -9.70 -4.06
CA ASN A 23 -1.00 -10.56 -2.89
C ASN A 23 -1.93 -10.23 -1.70
N GLY A 24 -2.68 -9.13 -1.75
CA GLY A 24 -3.53 -8.68 -0.64
C GLY A 24 -2.75 -8.20 0.60
N THR A 25 -1.47 -7.89 0.44
CA THR A 25 -0.59 -7.40 1.50
C THR A 25 -0.91 -5.95 1.88
N ILE A 26 -1.29 -5.12 0.91
CA ILE A 26 -1.67 -3.72 1.16
C ILE A 26 -3.19 -3.56 1.05
N PRO A 27 -3.90 -3.32 2.17
CA PRO A 27 -5.29 -2.92 2.16
C PRO A 27 -5.45 -1.61 1.39
N TYR A 28 -6.40 -1.60 0.48
CA TYR A 28 -6.79 -0.39 -0.24
C TYR A 28 -8.30 -0.22 -0.14
N THR A 29 -8.72 1.03 -0.10
CA THR A 29 -10.12 1.41 -0.16
C THR A 29 -10.37 2.06 -1.51
N SER A 30 -11.30 1.53 -2.31
CA SER A 30 -11.75 2.20 -3.51
C SER A 30 -12.95 3.10 -3.17
N LEU A 31 -12.80 4.40 -3.40
CA LEU A 31 -13.90 5.36 -3.24
C LEU A 31 -14.06 6.11 -4.57
N GLY A 32 -15.20 5.90 -5.24
CA GLY A 32 -15.51 6.60 -6.50
C GLY A 32 -14.50 6.38 -7.63
N GLY A 33 -13.89 5.18 -7.72
CA GLY A 33 -12.91 4.84 -8.76
C GLY A 33 -11.48 5.27 -8.47
N LYS A 34 -11.21 5.93 -7.33
CA LYS A 34 -9.85 6.19 -6.83
C LYS A 34 -9.49 5.23 -5.72
N PHE A 35 -8.23 4.81 -5.71
CA PHE A 35 -7.66 3.99 -4.65
C PHE A 35 -7.07 4.90 -3.57
N TYR A 36 -7.53 4.66 -2.34
CA TYR A 36 -7.08 5.35 -1.15
C TYR A 36 -6.48 4.33 -0.19
N TYR A 37 -5.39 4.72 0.43
CA TYR A 37 -4.72 3.95 1.46
C TYR A 37 -4.75 4.73 2.76
N LYS A 38 -5.03 4.04 3.87
CA LYS A 38 -4.95 4.62 5.20
C LYS A 38 -3.51 4.53 5.68
N GLU A 39 -3.01 5.63 6.24
CA GLU A 39 -1.69 5.63 6.89
C GLU A 39 -1.58 4.57 7.97
N THR A 40 -2.65 4.36 8.75
CA THR A 40 -2.69 3.35 9.81
C THR A 40 -2.44 1.94 9.26
N ASP A 41 -3.08 1.60 8.14
CA ASP A 41 -2.89 0.30 7.49
C ASP A 41 -1.45 0.17 6.95
N ILE A 42 -0.91 1.22 6.34
CA ILE A 42 0.48 1.24 5.83
C ILE A 42 1.50 1.12 6.96
N ASP A 43 1.29 1.83 8.07
CA ASP A 43 2.15 1.79 9.25
C ASP A 43 2.11 0.41 9.92
N GLU A 44 0.94 -0.22 9.97
CA GLU A 44 0.79 -1.61 10.43
C GLU A 44 1.54 -2.60 9.53
N ILE A 45 1.52 -2.42 8.20
CA ILE A 45 2.28 -3.26 7.27
C ILE A 45 3.78 -3.07 7.45
N LEU A 46 4.23 -1.81 7.59
CA LEU A 46 5.63 -1.49 7.87
C LEU A 46 6.08 -2.17 9.17
N LYS A 47 5.24 -2.11 10.22
CA LYS A 47 5.52 -2.70 11.54
C LYS A 47 5.45 -4.21 11.57
N ASN A 48 4.46 -4.82 10.90
CA ASN A 48 4.36 -6.28 10.81
C ASN A 48 5.46 -6.89 9.94
N GLY A 49 6.23 -6.03 9.25
CA GLY A 49 7.19 -6.42 8.26
C GLY A 49 6.47 -6.93 7.03
N LEU A 50 6.77 -6.34 5.88
CA LEU A 50 6.65 -7.07 4.62
C LEU A 50 7.43 -8.37 4.80
N LYS A 51 6.74 -9.47 5.12
CA LYS A 51 7.32 -10.81 5.08
C LYS A 51 7.61 -11.12 3.63
N VAL A 52 8.77 -10.65 3.17
CA VAL A 52 9.45 -11.09 1.96
C VAL A 52 9.96 -12.50 2.20
#